data_AF-A0A0S4KN42-F1
#
_entry.id   AF-A0A0S4KN42-F1
#
_cell.length_a   1.000
_cell.length_b   1.000
_cell.length_c   1.000
_cell.angle_alpha   90.00
_cell.angle_beta   90.00
_cell.angle_gamma   90.00
#
_symmetry.space_group_name_H-M   'P 1'
#
loop_
_entity.id
_entity.type
_entity.pdbx_description
1 polymer ?
#
loop_
_entity_poly.entity_id
_entity_poly.type
_entity_poly.pdbx_seq_one_letter_code
_entity_poly.pdbx_strand_id
1 'polypeptide(L)'
;TGIHEALELRDEIPEEYVGKGVSKAVNNVNNSIGPELVKQNFCVTQQEEIDEFMIKLDGTENKSNFGANAILGVSLAVCKAGAAKRGLPLYRHIADLAGNKNIILPVPAFNVINGGSHAGNKLAMQEFMILPTGAHSFTEAMKMGTETYHNLKKIIKDKYGLDATAVGDEGGFAPNITNNKDAIQIINDA
;
A
#
# COMPACT_ATOMS: atom_id res chain seq x y z
N THR A 1 9.89 -8.00 1.79
CA THR A 1 9.21 -8.04 3.10
C THR A 1 10.26 -7.96 4.18
N GLY A 2 10.14 -6.99 5.08
CA GLY A 2 11.05 -6.82 6.21
C GLY A 2 10.94 -7.97 7.21
N ILE A 3 12.06 -8.31 7.87
CA ILE A 3 12.17 -9.48 8.77
C ILE A 3 11.31 -9.39 10.04
N HIS A 4 10.80 -8.21 10.37
CA HIS A 4 9.97 -7.95 11.54
C HIS A 4 8.49 -7.69 11.18
N GLU A 5 8.12 -7.86 9.92
CA GLU A 5 6.72 -7.72 9.49
C GLU A 5 5.89 -8.91 9.98
N ALA A 6 4.58 -8.67 10.14
CA ALA A 6 3.64 -9.76 10.33
C ALA A 6 3.64 -10.66 9.09
N LEU A 7 3.46 -11.97 9.29
CA LEU A 7 3.66 -12.96 8.23
C LEU A 7 2.52 -12.90 7.21
N GLU A 8 2.84 -12.63 5.95
CA GLU A 8 1.93 -12.94 4.84
C GLU A 8 1.97 -14.45 4.58
N LEU A 9 0.86 -15.16 4.82
CA LEU A 9 0.80 -16.61 4.64
C LEU A 9 0.62 -16.96 3.16
N ARG A 10 1.55 -17.75 2.61
CA ARG A 10 1.53 -18.30 1.25
C ARG A 10 1.39 -19.82 1.27
N ASP A 11 0.92 -20.38 0.15
CA ASP A 11 0.73 -21.82 0.01
C ASP A 11 2.05 -22.58 -0.16
N GLU A 12 3.06 -21.93 -0.76
CA GLU A 12 4.40 -22.48 -1.01
C GLU A 12 4.42 -23.76 -1.87
N ILE A 13 3.46 -23.87 -2.81
CA ILE A 13 3.37 -24.96 -3.79
C ILE A 13 3.96 -24.46 -5.12
N PRO A 14 5.18 -24.85 -5.52
CA PRO A 14 5.86 -24.29 -6.69
C PRO A 14 5.08 -24.42 -8.00
N GLU A 15 4.31 -25.51 -8.16
CA GLU A 15 3.50 -25.81 -9.33
C GLU A 15 2.25 -24.93 -9.44
N GLU A 16 1.82 -24.30 -8.34
CA GLU A 16 0.64 -23.46 -8.26
C GLU A 16 1.01 -22.00 -8.00
N TYR A 17 0.64 -21.10 -8.93
CA TYR A 17 0.94 -19.67 -8.83
C TYR A 17 2.41 -19.37 -8.47
N VAL A 18 3.34 -20.20 -8.96
CA VAL A 18 4.78 -20.12 -8.67
C VAL A 18 5.10 -20.05 -7.16
N GLY A 19 4.35 -20.80 -6.34
CA GLY A 19 4.49 -20.82 -4.88
C GLY A 19 3.78 -19.67 -4.16
N LYS A 20 3.11 -18.77 -4.88
CA LYS A 20 2.50 -17.55 -4.33
C LYS A 20 0.99 -17.66 -4.07
N GLY A 21 0.42 -18.87 -4.10
CA GLY A 21 -0.97 -19.12 -3.71
C GLY A 21 -1.27 -18.63 -2.28
N VAL A 22 -2.55 -18.37 -2.00
CA VAL A 22 -3.04 -17.87 -0.68
C VAL A 22 -4.25 -18.66 -0.17
N SER A 23 -4.46 -19.86 -0.69
CA SER A 23 -5.60 -20.71 -0.38
C SER A 23 -5.66 -21.08 1.10
N LYS A 24 -4.51 -21.28 1.76
CA LYS A 24 -4.42 -21.49 3.22
C LYS A 24 -4.97 -20.29 4.00
N ALA A 25 -4.57 -19.07 3.64
CA ALA A 25 -5.04 -17.85 4.28
C ALA A 25 -6.55 -17.64 4.07
N VAL A 26 -7.05 -17.88 2.85
CA VAL A 26 -8.48 -17.84 2.55
C VAL A 26 -9.27 -18.88 3.35
N ASN A 27 -8.73 -20.10 3.47
CA ASN A 27 -9.30 -21.16 4.27
C ASN A 27 -9.39 -20.79 5.76
N ASN A 28 -8.36 -20.13 6.31
CA ASN A 28 -8.38 -19.61 7.68
C ASN A 28 -9.49 -18.58 7.89
N VAL A 29 -9.74 -17.70 6.91
CA VAL A 29 -10.89 -16.77 6.97
C VAL A 29 -12.21 -17.54 6.99
N ASN A 30 -12.43 -18.44 6.03
CA ASN A 30 -13.71 -19.09 5.82
C ASN A 30 -14.08 -20.10 6.91
N ASN A 31 -13.10 -20.84 7.43
CA ASN A 31 -13.33 -22.00 8.30
C ASN A 31 -12.92 -21.77 9.77
N SER A 32 -12.16 -20.72 10.06
CA SER A 32 -11.72 -20.40 11.43
C SER A 32 -12.20 -19.03 11.88
N ILE A 33 -11.68 -17.95 11.28
CA ILE A 33 -11.93 -16.57 11.73
C ILE A 33 -13.41 -16.21 11.58
N GLY A 34 -14.00 -16.42 10.40
CA GLY A 34 -15.38 -16.05 10.09
C GLY A 34 -16.41 -16.69 11.04
N PRO A 35 -16.43 -18.03 11.18
CA PRO A 35 -17.35 -18.70 12.09
C PRO A 35 -17.19 -18.26 13.55
N GLU A 36 -15.96 -18.08 14.02
CA GLU A 36 -15.70 -17.71 15.41
C GLU A 36 -16.10 -16.25 15.69
N LEU A 37 -15.83 -15.34 14.76
CA LEU A 37 -16.27 -13.94 14.85
C LEU A 37 -17.79 -13.80 14.85
N VAL A 38 -18.50 -14.58 14.02
CA VAL A 38 -19.98 -14.57 13.98
C VAL A 38 -20.57 -15.05 15.30
N LYS A 39 -19.99 -16.08 15.93
CA LYS A 39 -20.46 -16.57 17.25
C LYS A 39 -20.34 -15.53 18.35
N GLN A 40 -19.28 -14.71 18.35
CA GLN A 40 -19.12 -13.65 19.35
C GLN A 40 -20.17 -12.55 19.23
N ASN A 41 -20.80 -12.41 18.04
CA ASN A 41 -21.88 -11.45 17.80
C ASN A 41 -21.50 -10.00 18.14
N PHE A 42 -20.26 -9.61 17.83
CA PHE A 42 -19.79 -8.23 18.01
C PHE A 42 -20.59 -7.24 17.17
N CYS A 43 -20.71 -6.01 17.67
CA CYS A 43 -21.13 -4.92 16.82
C CYS A 43 -19.94 -4.51 15.91
N VAL A 44 -20.15 -4.42 14.60
CA VAL A 44 -19.10 -4.02 13.62
C VAL A 44 -18.46 -2.65 13.85
N THR A 45 -18.97 -1.85 14.80
CA THR A 45 -18.34 -0.59 15.22
C THR A 45 -17.30 -0.76 16.34
N GLN A 46 -17.16 -1.97 16.89
CA GLN A 46 -16.21 -2.35 17.95
C GLN A 46 -14.90 -2.84 17.33
N GLN A 47 -14.22 -1.96 16.61
CA GLN A 47 -13.03 -2.32 15.84
C GLN A 47 -11.93 -2.89 16.74
N GLU A 48 -11.64 -2.23 17.86
CA GLU A 48 -10.60 -2.63 18.81
C GLU A 48 -10.89 -4.02 19.38
N GLU A 49 -12.10 -4.26 19.87
CA GLU A 49 -12.46 -5.56 20.46
C GLU A 49 -12.45 -6.70 19.42
N ILE A 50 -12.85 -6.42 18.19
CA ILE A 50 -12.82 -7.39 17.08
C ILE A 50 -11.38 -7.71 16.68
N ASP A 51 -10.52 -6.70 16.55
CA ASP A 51 -9.12 -6.90 16.19
C ASP A 51 -8.35 -7.62 17.31
N GLU A 52 -8.55 -7.24 18.56
CA GLU A 52 -7.97 -7.94 19.73
C GLU A 52 -8.41 -9.39 19.80
N PHE A 53 -9.70 -9.66 19.52
CA PHE A 53 -10.21 -11.02 19.43
C PHE A 53 -9.50 -11.82 18.34
N MET A 54 -9.37 -11.29 17.12
CA MET A 54 -8.68 -12.00 16.02
C MET A 54 -7.19 -12.20 16.30
N ILE A 55 -6.51 -11.22 16.92
CA ILE A 55 -5.10 -11.35 17.33
C ILE A 55 -4.96 -12.46 18.37
N LYS A 56 -5.84 -12.50 19.37
CA LYS A 56 -5.85 -13.55 20.40
C LYS A 56 -6.20 -14.92 19.82
N LEU A 57 -7.12 -14.97 18.85
CA LEU A 57 -7.53 -16.19 18.18
C LEU A 57 -6.39 -16.79 17.34
N ASP A 58 -5.60 -15.95 16.69
CA ASP A 58 -4.35 -16.38 16.03
C ASP A 58 -3.33 -16.87 17.07
N GLY A 59 -3.14 -16.11 18.15
CA GLY A 59 -2.33 -16.51 19.29
C GLY A 59 -0.80 -16.43 19.08
N THR A 60 -0.33 -15.86 17.96
CA THR A 60 1.10 -15.64 17.69
C THR A 60 1.45 -14.16 17.63
N GLU A 61 2.72 -13.83 17.92
CA GLU A 61 3.22 -12.45 17.89
C GLU A 61 3.14 -11.85 16.47
N ASN A 62 3.48 -12.64 15.45
CA ASN A 62 3.60 -12.20 14.07
C ASN A 62 2.44 -12.65 13.17
N LYS A 63 1.32 -13.13 13.73
CA LYS A 63 0.13 -13.59 12.99
C LYS A 63 0.40 -14.78 12.07
N SER A 64 1.33 -15.66 12.44
CA SER A 64 1.79 -16.78 11.60
C SER A 64 0.83 -17.96 11.54
N ASN A 65 -0.10 -18.11 12.50
CA ASN A 65 -1.07 -19.20 12.46
C ASN A 65 -2.13 -18.99 11.37
N PHE A 66 -2.68 -17.78 11.27
CA PHE A 66 -3.69 -17.46 10.26
C PHE A 66 -3.13 -16.76 9.03
N GLY A 67 -2.02 -16.04 9.18
CA GLY A 67 -1.52 -15.09 8.21
C GLY A 67 -2.08 -13.68 8.45
N ALA A 68 -1.21 -12.68 8.43
CA ALA A 68 -1.56 -11.28 8.52
C ALA A 68 -2.52 -10.85 7.38
N ASN A 69 -2.35 -11.43 6.19
CA ASN A 69 -3.23 -11.23 5.04
C ASN A 69 -4.67 -11.73 5.27
N ALA A 70 -4.87 -12.80 6.05
CA ALA A 70 -6.20 -13.26 6.44
C ALA A 70 -6.86 -12.31 7.44
N ILE A 71 -6.14 -11.98 8.52
CA ILE A 71 -6.65 -11.12 9.60
C ILE A 71 -6.95 -9.70 9.10
N LEU A 72 -6.02 -9.12 8.33
CA LEU A 72 -6.15 -7.75 7.81
C LEU A 72 -7.36 -7.61 6.87
N GLY A 73 -7.63 -8.62 6.04
CA GLY A 73 -8.80 -8.63 5.15
C GLY A 73 -10.11 -8.51 5.93
N VAL A 74 -10.26 -9.28 7.01
CA VAL A 74 -11.43 -9.22 7.90
C VAL A 74 -11.49 -7.90 8.66
N SER A 75 -10.36 -7.45 9.24
CA SER A 75 -10.26 -6.20 10.00
C SER A 75 -10.71 -4.97 9.18
N LEU A 76 -10.24 -4.86 7.93
CA LEU A 76 -10.63 -3.78 7.02
C LEU A 76 -12.09 -3.89 6.57
N ALA A 77 -12.61 -5.10 6.38
CA ALA A 77 -14.03 -5.31 6.03
C ALA A 77 -14.95 -4.89 7.18
N VAL A 78 -14.58 -5.21 8.43
CA VAL A 78 -15.27 -4.77 9.65
C VAL A 78 -15.27 -3.24 9.72
N CYS A 79 -14.13 -2.58 9.50
CA CYS A 79 -14.05 -1.11 9.48
C CYS A 79 -15.01 -0.48 8.46
N LYS A 80 -15.09 -1.04 7.25
CA LYS A 80 -16.04 -0.60 6.22
C LYS A 80 -17.50 -0.82 6.65
N ALA A 81 -17.82 -1.97 7.23
CA ALA A 81 -19.15 -2.26 7.75
C ALA A 81 -19.53 -1.34 8.92
N GLY A 82 -18.57 -1.02 9.80
CA GLY A 82 -18.71 -0.06 10.89
C GLY A 82 -19.04 1.34 10.38
N ALA A 83 -18.34 1.81 9.35
CA ALA A 83 -18.64 3.08 8.69
C ALA A 83 -20.06 3.10 8.10
N ALA A 84 -20.43 2.05 7.36
CA ALA A 84 -21.76 1.91 6.76
C ALA A 84 -22.87 1.87 7.82
N LYS A 85 -22.69 1.11 8.91
CA LYS A 85 -23.64 1.03 10.03
C LYS A 85 -23.85 2.38 10.70
N ARG A 86 -22.81 3.22 10.76
CA ARG A 86 -22.89 4.58 11.33
C ARG A 86 -23.40 5.63 10.33
N GLY A 87 -23.61 5.27 9.06
CA GLY A 87 -23.98 6.21 8.01
C GLY A 87 -22.89 7.25 7.72
N LEU A 88 -21.61 6.90 7.93
CA LEU A 88 -20.47 7.80 7.75
C LEU A 88 -19.59 7.37 6.57
N PRO A 89 -18.93 8.33 5.88
CA PRO A 89 -17.81 8.01 5.01
C PRO A 89 -16.71 7.27 5.77
N LEU A 90 -16.01 6.34 5.10
CA LEU A 90 -14.96 5.51 5.71
C LEU A 90 -13.87 6.35 6.40
N TYR A 91 -13.40 7.42 5.77
CA TYR A 91 -12.34 8.27 6.36
C TYR A 91 -12.79 8.93 7.68
N ARG A 92 -14.08 9.27 7.83
CA ARG A 92 -14.62 9.85 9.06
C ARG A 92 -14.73 8.79 10.15
N HIS A 93 -15.15 7.58 9.79
CA HIS A 93 -15.17 6.46 10.72
C HIS A 93 -13.78 6.14 11.26
N ILE A 94 -12.77 6.04 10.39
CA ILE A 94 -11.36 5.84 10.78
C ILE A 94 -10.87 6.98 11.68
N ALA A 95 -11.21 8.23 11.35
CA ALA A 95 -10.83 9.37 12.19
C ALA A 95 -11.43 9.28 13.60
N ASP A 96 -12.68 8.86 13.73
CA ASP A 96 -13.30 8.66 15.04
C ASP A 96 -12.63 7.54 15.84
N LEU A 97 -12.32 6.40 15.18
CA LEU A 97 -11.59 5.29 15.80
C LEU A 97 -10.20 5.74 16.31
N ALA A 98 -9.53 6.61 15.56
CA ALA A 98 -8.22 7.16 15.92
C ALA A 98 -8.28 8.36 16.87
N GLY A 99 -9.46 8.79 17.32
CA GLY A 99 -9.63 9.98 18.18
C GLY A 99 -9.36 11.33 17.48
N ASN A 100 -9.33 11.34 16.14
CA ASN A 100 -9.03 12.51 15.33
C ASN A 100 -10.29 13.34 15.07
N LYS A 101 -10.34 14.55 15.64
CA LYS A 101 -11.45 15.50 15.42
C LYS A 101 -11.39 16.13 14.03
N ASN A 102 -10.20 16.57 13.62
CA ASN A 102 -9.97 17.28 12.37
C ASN A 102 -9.43 16.32 11.30
N ILE A 103 -9.97 16.40 10.09
CA ILE A 103 -9.46 15.69 8.93
C ILE A 103 -8.49 16.59 8.18
N ILE A 104 -7.35 16.03 7.79
CA ILE A 104 -6.32 16.72 7.01
C ILE A 104 -6.11 15.93 5.72
N LEU A 105 -6.08 16.64 4.58
CA LEU A 105 -5.66 16.03 3.33
C LEU A 105 -4.12 15.96 3.29
N PRO A 106 -3.53 14.81 2.92
CA PRO A 106 -2.08 14.65 2.95
C PRO A 106 -1.41 15.36 1.77
N VAL A 107 -0.10 15.65 1.91
CA VAL A 107 0.74 15.91 0.74
C VAL A 107 1.01 14.58 0.05
N PRO A 108 0.65 14.42 -1.24
CA PRO A 108 1.00 13.22 -1.98
C PRO A 108 2.51 13.16 -2.24
N ALA A 109 3.12 12.03 -1.94
CA ALA A 109 4.49 11.71 -2.34
C ALA A 109 4.44 10.81 -3.58
N PHE A 110 4.68 11.38 -4.76
CA PHE A 110 4.58 10.66 -6.02
C PHE A 110 5.91 10.00 -6.33
N ASN A 111 5.95 8.66 -6.40
CA ASN A 111 7.09 7.95 -6.94
C ASN A 111 7.16 8.15 -8.47
N VAL A 112 8.20 8.84 -8.95
CA VAL A 112 8.31 9.25 -10.35
C VAL A 112 9.48 8.61 -11.09
N ILE A 113 10.49 8.11 -10.37
CA ILE A 113 11.56 7.26 -10.91
C ILE A 113 11.78 6.07 -9.98
N ASN A 114 11.75 4.87 -10.57
CA ASN A 114 11.99 3.60 -9.89
C ASN A 114 13.45 3.14 -10.09
N GLY A 115 14.02 2.61 -9.02
CA GLY A 115 15.30 1.91 -8.99
C GLY A 115 15.23 0.70 -8.07
N GLY A 116 16.40 0.20 -7.66
CA GLY A 116 16.52 -0.91 -6.72
C GLY A 116 15.75 -2.15 -7.18
N SER A 117 15.09 -2.82 -6.23
CA SER A 117 14.31 -4.03 -6.52
C SER A 117 13.03 -3.77 -7.33
N HIS A 118 12.61 -2.50 -7.48
CA HIS A 118 11.40 -2.11 -8.20
C HIS A 118 11.65 -1.77 -9.68
N ALA A 119 12.90 -1.89 -10.15
CA ALA A 119 13.26 -1.65 -11.55
C ALA A 119 14.41 -2.55 -12.03
N GLY A 120 14.36 -2.98 -13.29
CA GLY A 120 15.44 -3.71 -13.95
C GLY A 120 16.61 -2.81 -14.40
N ASN A 121 17.03 -1.84 -13.57
CA ASN A 121 18.09 -0.89 -13.89
C ASN A 121 19.25 -0.94 -12.87
N LYS A 122 20.27 -0.10 -13.07
CA LYS A 122 21.46 -0.06 -12.21
C LYS A 122 21.35 0.93 -11.04
N LEU A 123 20.18 1.55 -10.86
CA LEU A 123 19.98 2.58 -9.85
C LEU A 123 19.83 1.91 -8.48
N ALA A 124 20.69 2.25 -7.53
CA ALA A 124 20.71 1.56 -6.23
C ALA A 124 19.56 1.99 -5.30
N MET A 125 19.17 3.27 -5.35
CA MET A 125 18.03 3.77 -4.56
C MET A 125 16.71 3.35 -5.21
N GLN A 126 15.75 2.95 -4.39
CA GLN A 126 14.51 2.32 -4.84
C GLN A 126 13.50 3.31 -5.42
N GLU A 127 13.35 4.47 -4.78
CA GLU A 127 12.28 5.43 -5.09
C GLU A 127 12.81 6.86 -5.07
N PHE A 128 12.44 7.63 -6.09
CA PHE A 128 12.68 9.06 -6.15
C PHE A 128 11.33 9.74 -6.30
N MET A 129 10.94 10.48 -5.26
CA MET A 129 9.61 11.04 -5.16
C MET A 129 9.59 12.57 -5.28
N ILE A 130 8.50 13.10 -5.82
CA ILE A 130 8.17 14.52 -5.76
C ILE A 130 7.02 14.76 -4.78
N LEU A 131 7.16 15.81 -3.96
CA LEU A 131 6.19 16.20 -2.95
C LEU A 131 5.79 17.66 -3.20
N PRO A 132 4.57 17.95 -3.70
CA PRO A 132 4.11 19.31 -3.98
C PRO A 132 3.67 20.03 -2.69
N THR A 133 4.62 20.31 -1.81
CA THR A 133 4.37 20.94 -0.49
C THR A 133 3.94 22.40 -0.58
N GLY A 134 4.12 23.05 -1.74
CA GLY A 134 3.69 24.43 -2.00
C GLY A 134 2.24 24.57 -2.48
N ALA A 135 1.51 23.46 -2.70
CA ALA A 135 0.13 23.50 -3.17
C ALA A 135 -0.84 23.99 -2.07
N HIS A 136 -1.89 24.73 -2.46
CA HIS A 136 -2.93 25.22 -1.56
C HIS A 136 -4.10 24.25 -1.41
N SER A 137 -4.15 23.17 -2.20
CA SER A 137 -5.16 22.11 -2.08
C SER A 137 -4.61 20.77 -2.57
N PHE A 138 -5.25 19.67 -2.17
CA PHE A 138 -4.91 18.35 -2.70
C PHE A 138 -5.08 18.28 -4.24
N THR A 139 -6.12 18.92 -4.77
CA THR A 139 -6.35 18.99 -6.23
C THR A 139 -5.20 19.71 -6.95
N GLU A 140 -4.69 20.80 -6.38
CA GLU A 140 -3.53 21.49 -6.92
C GLU A 140 -2.26 20.66 -6.78
N ALA A 141 -2.06 19.96 -5.66
CA ALA A 141 -0.94 19.04 -5.47
C ALA A 141 -0.94 17.92 -6.52
N MET A 142 -2.11 17.36 -6.81
CA MET A 142 -2.29 16.36 -7.88
C MET A 142 -1.96 16.93 -9.27
N LYS A 143 -2.37 18.18 -9.55
CA LYS A 143 -2.05 18.85 -10.80
C LYS A 143 -0.54 19.04 -10.95
N MET A 144 0.12 19.59 -9.93
CA MET A 144 1.58 19.79 -9.90
C MET A 144 2.32 18.47 -10.15
N GLY A 145 1.98 17.43 -9.38
CA GLY A 145 2.60 16.11 -9.56
C GLY A 145 2.40 15.51 -10.95
N THR A 146 1.19 15.64 -11.51
CA THR A 146 0.85 15.13 -12.85
C THR A 146 1.61 15.86 -13.95
N GLU A 147 1.67 17.20 -13.90
CA GLU A 147 2.37 18.01 -14.89
C GLU A 147 3.88 17.75 -14.87
N THR A 148 4.49 17.68 -13.67
CA THR A 148 5.91 17.32 -13.51
C THR A 148 6.17 15.90 -14.04
N TYR A 149 5.34 14.90 -13.71
CA TYR A 149 5.50 13.53 -14.22
C TYR A 149 5.46 13.46 -15.75
N HIS A 150 4.56 14.21 -16.40
CA HIS A 150 4.47 14.23 -17.86
C HIS A 150 5.63 14.97 -18.54
N ASN A 151 6.18 16.02 -17.93
CA ASN A 151 7.39 16.67 -18.42
C ASN A 151 8.62 15.78 -18.22
N LEU A 152 8.73 15.14 -17.05
CA LEU A 152 9.74 14.14 -16.75
C LEU A 152 9.77 13.04 -17.81
N LYS A 153 8.59 12.53 -18.22
CA LYS A 153 8.48 11.54 -19.30
C LYS A 153 9.13 12.00 -20.60
N LYS A 154 8.90 13.26 -20.99
CA LYS A 154 9.48 13.84 -22.22
C LYS A 154 11.00 13.93 -22.11
N ILE A 155 11.51 14.47 -20.99
CA ILE A 155 12.95 14.58 -20.75
C ILE A 155 13.62 13.21 -20.77
N ILE A 156 13.02 12.21 -20.13
CA ILE A 156 13.53 10.83 -20.14
C ILE A 156 13.51 10.27 -21.56
N LYS A 157 12.42 10.45 -22.31
CA LYS A 157 12.32 10.00 -23.70
C LYS A 157 13.41 10.61 -24.57
N ASP A 158 13.65 11.90 -24.43
CA ASP A 158 14.60 12.63 -25.26
C ASP A 158 16.05 12.23 -24.92
N LYS A 159 16.34 11.96 -23.64
CA LYS A 159 17.70 11.63 -23.18
C LYS A 159 18.05 10.14 -23.27
N TYR A 160 17.10 9.26 -23.04
CA TYR A 160 17.32 7.81 -22.90
C TYR A 160 16.53 6.95 -23.89
N GLY A 161 15.72 7.58 -24.75
CA GLY A 161 14.89 6.89 -25.74
C GLY A 161 13.51 6.49 -25.23
N LEU A 162 12.66 6.05 -26.15
CA LEU A 162 11.26 5.71 -25.87
C LEU A 162 11.12 4.60 -24.82
N ASP A 163 11.98 3.58 -24.88
CA ASP A 163 11.92 2.40 -24.01
C ASP A 163 12.16 2.76 -22.53
N ALA A 164 12.92 3.83 -22.27
CA ALA A 164 13.17 4.34 -20.93
C ALA A 164 11.94 4.99 -20.27
N THR A 165 10.85 5.17 -21.03
CA THR A 165 9.57 5.68 -20.51
C THR A 165 8.58 4.59 -20.11
N ALA A 166 9.00 3.31 -20.18
CA ALA A 166 8.30 2.24 -19.49
C ALA A 166 8.29 2.51 -17.97
N VAL A 167 7.25 2.00 -17.31
CA VAL A 167 7.02 2.22 -15.89
C VAL A 167 7.33 0.97 -15.09
N GLY A 168 7.83 1.14 -13.86
CA GLY A 168 8.01 0.06 -12.90
C GLY A 168 6.71 -0.29 -12.16
N ASP A 169 6.84 -1.10 -11.10
CA ASP A 169 5.70 -1.65 -10.35
C ASP A 169 4.75 -0.58 -9.76
N GLU A 170 5.27 0.62 -9.49
CA GLU A 170 4.54 1.73 -8.86
C GLU A 170 4.22 2.89 -9.81
N GLY A 171 4.46 2.72 -11.12
CA GLY A 171 4.12 3.73 -12.13
C GLY A 171 5.18 4.80 -12.40
N GLY A 172 6.25 4.90 -11.60
CA GLY A 172 7.41 5.74 -11.93
C GLY A 172 8.25 5.15 -13.06
N PHE A 173 9.05 5.98 -13.73
CA PHE A 173 9.87 5.57 -14.87
C PHE A 173 11.09 4.76 -14.42
N ALA A 174 11.57 3.84 -15.27
CA ALA A 174 12.76 3.04 -14.98
C ALA A 174 13.90 3.27 -16.00
N PRO A 175 14.37 4.52 -16.22
CA PRO A 175 15.47 4.77 -17.13
C PRO A 175 16.76 4.08 -16.64
N ASN A 176 17.67 3.78 -17.55
CA ASN A 176 18.95 3.15 -17.22
C ASN A 176 19.95 4.18 -16.65
N ILE A 177 19.61 4.76 -15.51
CA ILE A 177 20.44 5.69 -14.74
C ILE A 177 21.28 4.87 -13.75
N THR A 178 22.58 5.18 -13.66
CA THR A 178 23.51 4.49 -12.76
C THR A 178 23.84 5.29 -11.49
N ASN A 179 23.61 6.61 -11.51
CA ASN A 179 23.94 7.51 -10.41
C ASN A 179 22.67 8.19 -9.86
N ASN A 180 22.45 8.08 -8.55
CA ASN A 180 21.30 8.69 -7.87
C ASN A 180 21.23 10.21 -8.06
N LYS A 181 22.38 10.89 -8.19
CA LYS A 181 22.41 12.34 -8.45
C LYS A 181 21.80 12.70 -9.82
N ASP A 182 22.02 11.85 -10.82
CA ASP A 182 21.48 12.09 -12.16
C ASP A 182 19.96 11.96 -12.17
N ALA A 183 19.41 11.02 -11.39
CA ALA A 183 17.98 10.88 -11.20
C ALA A 183 17.37 12.13 -10.55
N ILE A 184 17.99 12.66 -9.49
CA ILE A 184 17.56 13.92 -8.85
C ILE A 184 17.64 15.09 -9.85
N GLN A 185 18.70 15.18 -10.64
CA GLN A 185 18.87 16.27 -11.61
C GLN A 185 17.77 16.26 -12.66
N ILE A 186 17.45 15.09 -13.22
CA ILE A 186 16.40 14.97 -14.24
C ILE A 186 15.02 15.30 -13.66
N ILE A 187 14.78 15.00 -12.38
CA ILE A 187 13.56 15.42 -11.68
C ILE A 187 13.53 16.94 -11.49
N ASN A 188 14.66 17.58 -11.17
CA ASN A 188 14.73 19.04 -11.05
C ASN A 188 14.52 19.76 -12.39
N ASP A 189 14.90 19.14 -13.50
CA ASP A 189 14.71 19.70 -14.85
C ASP A 189 13.23 19.62 -15.31
N ALA A 190 12.39 18.81 -14.65
CA ALA A 190 11.01 18.50 -15.03
C ALA A 190 9.95 19.42 -14.40
#